data_AF-A0A838YZ20-F1
#
_entry.id   AF-A0A838YZ20-F1
#
_cell.length_a   1.000
_cell.length_b   1.000
_cell.length_c   1.000
_cell.angle_alpha   90.00
_cell.angle_beta   90.00
_cell.angle_gamma   90.00
#
_symmetry.space_group_name_H-M   'P 1'
#
loop_
_entity.id
_entity.type
_entity.pdbx_description
1 polymer ?
#
loop_
_entity_poly.entity_id
_entity_poly.type
_entity_poly.pdbx_seq_one_letter_code
_entity_poly.pdbx_strand_id
1 'polypeptide(L)' 'MERSRPDYLIERLIDNKLSSDELEELLAGIGETEMSPEYSNILENYFNQLLTEAHLKKNTVSEQDQ' A
#
# COMPACT_ATOMS: atom_id res chain seq x y z
N MET A 1 18.17 -4.21 1.02
CA MET A 1 17.59 -3.97 -0.31
C MET A 1 17.43 -2.48 -0.44
N GLU A 2 17.99 -1.86 -1.49
CA GLU A 2 17.65 -0.47 -1.81
C GLU A 2 16.13 -0.40 -2.02
N ARG A 3 15.46 0.54 -1.35
CA ARG A 3 14.03 0.77 -1.57
C ARG A 3 13.86 1.32 -2.98
N SER A 4 13.01 0.69 -3.78
CA SER A 4 12.70 1.22 -5.11
C SER A 4 11.92 2.54 -4.97
N ARG A 5 11.99 3.42 -5.98
CA ARG A 5 11.24 4.68 -5.97
C ARG A 5 9.71 4.43 -5.83
N PRO A 6 9.12 3.44 -6.52
CA PRO A 6 7.73 3.06 -6.29
C PRO A 6 7.42 2.66 -4.85
N ASP A 7 8.27 1.84 -4.21
CA ASP A 7 8.08 1.43 -2.80
C ASP A 7 8.03 2.66 -1.88
N TYR A 8 8.95 3.59 -2.09
CA TYR A 8 9.03 4.83 -1.31
C TYR A 8 7.76 5.67 -1.46
N LEU A 9 7.27 5.87 -2.68
CA LEU A 9 6.09 6.69 -2.92
C LEU A 9 4.82 6.07 -2.32
N ILE A 10 4.66 4.74 -2.43
CA ILE A 10 3.52 4.04 -1.82
C ILE A 10 3.57 4.08 -0.29
N GLU A 11 4.73 3.87 0.32
CA GLU A 11 4.90 3.98 1.78
C GLU A 11 4.54 5.39 2.28
N ARG A 12 4.99 6.42 1.57
CA ARG A 12 4.70 7.83 1.90
C ARG A 12 3.21 8.17 1.71
N LEU A 13 2.54 7.57 0.74
CA LEU A 13 1.10 7.68 0.53
C LEU A 13 0.33 7.07 1.71
N ILE A 14 0.66 5.83 2.08
CA ILE A 14 0.04 5.12 3.21
C ILE A 14 0.21 5.91 4.52
N ASP A 15 1.39 6.49 4.72
CA ASP A 15 1.73 7.30 5.89
C ASP A 15 1.07 8.70 5.91
N ASN A 16 0.35 9.10 4.84
CA ASN A 16 -0.12 10.49 4.63
C ASN A 16 1.01 11.53 4.71
N LYS A 17 2.21 11.19 4.27
CA LYS A 17 3.38 12.08 4.25
C LYS A 17 3.82 12.45 2.83
N LEU A 18 3.11 12.00 1.82
CA LEU A 18 3.39 12.31 0.42
C LEU A 18 3.27 13.82 0.16
N SER A 19 4.30 14.41 -0.43
CA SER A 19 4.25 15.80 -0.90
C SER A 19 3.49 15.93 -2.21
N SER A 20 3.14 17.16 -2.61
CA SER A 20 2.45 17.41 -3.88
C SER A 20 3.25 16.96 -5.10
N ASP A 21 4.56 17.21 -5.12
CA ASP A 21 5.44 16.81 -6.22
C ASP A 21 5.54 15.27 -6.31
N GLU A 22 5.62 14.59 -5.16
CA GLU A 22 5.63 13.13 -5.09
C GLU A 22 4.28 12.50 -5.49
N LEU A 23 3.17 13.20 -5.22
CA LEU A 23 1.85 12.78 -5.66
C LEU A 23 1.73 12.88 -7.18
N GLU A 24 2.22 13.96 -7.78
CA GLU A 24 2.21 14.12 -9.24
C GLU A 24 3.06 13.03 -9.92
N GLU A 25 4.25 12.73 -9.36
CA GLU A 25 5.10 11.62 -9.82
C GLU A 25 4.40 10.27 -9.71
N LEU A 26 3.75 9.99 -8.57
CA LEU A 26 3.00 8.76 -8.37
C LEU A 26 1.85 8.63 -9.39
N LEU A 27 1.08 9.70 -9.59
CA LEU A 27 -0.05 9.70 -10.52
C LEU A 27 0.40 9.52 -11.96
N ALA A 28 1.54 10.10 -12.36
CA ALA A 28 2.13 9.86 -13.67
C ALA A 28 2.53 8.38 -13.86
N GLY A 29 3.05 7.73 -12.83
CA GLY A 29 3.42 6.30 -12.85
C GLY A 29 2.24 5.32 -12.87
N ILE A 30 1.06 5.77 -12.43
CA ILE A 30 -0.16 4.95 -12.36
C ILE A 30 -1.12 5.24 -13.53
N GLY A 31 -1.09 6.44 -14.11
CA GLY A 31 -2.25 7.03 -14.78
C GLY A 31 -2.22 7.23 -16.30
N GLU A 32 -1.14 6.93 -17.02
CA GLU A 32 -1.08 7.29 -18.46
C GLU A 32 -1.71 6.26 -19.42
N THR A 33 -1.70 4.95 -19.11
CA THR A 33 -2.33 3.92 -19.97
C THR A 33 -2.60 2.62 -19.22
N GLU A 34 -1.58 2.08 -18.56
CA GLU A 34 -1.65 0.94 -17.64
C GLU A 34 -0.74 1.23 -16.46
N MET A 35 -1.17 0.88 -15.25
CA MET A 35 -0.33 1.00 -14.05
C MET A 35 0.94 0.16 -14.23
N SER A 36 2.11 0.70 -13.85
CA SER A 36 3.34 -0.10 -13.91
C SER A 36 3.20 -1.37 -13.05
N PRO A 37 3.77 -2.51 -13.50
CA PRO A 37 3.75 -3.74 -12.71
C PRO A 37 4.35 -3.58 -11.31
N GLU A 38 5.33 -2.67 -11.13
CA GLU A 38 5.90 -2.41 -9.81
C GLU A 38 4.86 -1.84 -8.85
N TYR A 39 4.13 -0.79 -9.25
CA TYR A 39 3.08 -0.20 -8.41
C TYR A 39 1.96 -1.19 -8.11
N SER A 40 1.55 -1.99 -9.11
CA SER A 40 0.51 -3.02 -8.92
C SER A 40 0.93 -4.04 -7.88
N ASN A 41 2.15 -4.57 -7.98
CA ASN A 41 2.66 -5.58 -7.05
C ASN A 41 2.75 -5.05 -5.61
N ILE A 42 3.21 -3.81 -5.44
CA ILE A 42 3.35 -3.19 -4.11
C ILE A 42 1.98 -3.01 -3.45
N LEU A 43 1.00 -2.48 -4.20
CA LEU A 43 -0.35 -2.27 -3.71
C LEU A 43 -1.08 -3.59 -3.40
N GLU A 44 -0.92 -4.60 -4.25
CA GLU A 44 -1.51 -5.92 -4.02
C GLU A 44 -0.94 -6.57 -2.75
N ASN A 45 0.38 -6.52 -2.57
CA ASN A 45 1.03 -7.03 -1.36
C ASN A 45 0.52 -6.32 -0.10
N TYR A 46 0.43 -4.99 -0.14
CA TYR A 46 -0.08 -4.20 0.96
C TYR A 46 -1.55 -4.53 1.27
N PHE A 47 -2.39 -4.66 0.25
CA PHE A 47 -3.79 -5.04 0.41
C PHE A 47 -3.95 -6.44 1.04
N ASN A 48 -3.17 -7.42 0.58
CA ASN A 48 -3.18 -8.77 1.14
C ASN A 48 -2.70 -8.81 2.60
N GLN A 49 -1.74 -7.96 2.96
CA GLN A 49 -1.33 -7.77 4.35
C GLN A 49 -2.49 -7.22 5.20
N LEU A 50 -3.16 -6.17 4.72
CA LEU A 50 -4.31 -5.58 5.42
C LEU A 50 -5.45 -6.58 5.63
N LEU A 51 -5.75 -7.41 4.62
CA LEU A 51 -6.74 -8.48 4.74
C LEU A 51 -6.33 -9.47 5.83
N THR A 52 -5.07 -9.90 5.83
CA THR A 52 -4.54 -10.82 6.83
C THR A 52 -4.65 -10.23 8.24
N GLU A 53 -4.25 -8.98 8.43
CA GLU A 53 -4.38 -8.26 9.70
C GLU A 53 -5.84 -8.13 10.16
N ALA A 54 -6.76 -7.83 9.23
CA ALA A 54 -8.18 -7.74 9.52
C ALA A 54 -8.78 -9.10 9.93
N HIS A 55 -8.39 -10.18 9.24
CA HIS A 55 -8.80 -11.54 9.59
C HIS A 55 -8.24 -11.99 10.94
N LEU A 56 -6.97 -11.65 11.25
CA LEU A 56 -6.36 -11.94 12.54
C LEU A 56 -7.06 -11.17 13.68
N LYS A 57 -7.34 -9.88 13.49
CA LYS A 57 -8.09 -9.08 14.48
C LYS A 57 -9.49 -9.64 14.73
N LYS A 58 -10.17 -10.14 13.70
CA LYS A 58 -11.50 -10.77 13.83
C LYS A 58 -11.46 -12.03 14.71
N ASN A 59 -10.39 -12.81 14.61
CA ASN A 59 -10.24 -14.05 15.39
C ASN A 59 -9.92 -13.76 16.87
N THR A 60 -9.17 -12.70 17.18
CA THR A 60 -8.84 -12.33 18.57
C THR A 60 -9.98 -11.65 19.34
N VAL A 61 -10.93 -11.02 18.65
CA VAL A 61 -12.11 -10.37 19.28
C VAL A 61 -13.19 -11.41 19.63
N SER A 62 -13.17 -12.59 18.99
CA SER A 62 -14.15 -13.64 19.24
C SER A 62 -13.86 -14.49 20.49
N GLU A 63 -12.70 -14.33 21.13
CA GLU A 63 -12.29 -15.07 22.33
C GLU A 63 -12.46 -14.27 23.65
N GLN A 64 -12.94 -13.02 23.60
CA GLN A 64 -13.14 -12.19 24.80
C GLN A 64 -14.59 -12.13 25.32
N ASP A 65 -15.53 -12.84 24.68
CA ASP A 65 -16.95 -12.89 25.07
C ASP A 65 -17.46 -14.34 25.37
N GLN A 66 -16.66 -15.18 26.02
CA GLN A 66 -17.14 -16.45 26.62
C GLN A 66 -16.70 -16.65 28.07
#